data_AF-A0A1V1V1J1-F1
#
_entry.id   AF-A0A1V1V1J1-F1
#
_cell.length_a   1.000
_cell.length_b   1.000
_cell.length_c   1.000
_cell.angle_alpha   90.00
_cell.angle_beta   90.00
_cell.angle_gamma   90.00
#
_symmetry.space_group_name_H-M   'P 1'
#
loop_
_entity.id
_entity.type
_entity.pdbx_description
1 polymer ?
#
loop_
_entity_poly.entity_id
_entity_poly.type
_entity_poly.pdbx_seq_one_letter_code
_entity_poly.pdbx_strand_id
1 'polypeptide(L)'
;MADDIDLHLGRRLRRRRRLLGLTQQQLAVQVGIRFQQIQKYECGANRISAARLWQLAEALETPVAYFYDGLAEALDKDAAPIKGGEVFSRKETLDLIQAYYQLDERPRRRLLDLAKSLHADGAPA
;
A
#
# COMPACT_ATOMS: atom_id res chain seq x y z
N MET A 1 20.21 -11.30 0.22
CA MET A 1 19.92 -9.98 -0.39
C MET A 1 18.66 -9.46 0.26
N ALA A 2 18.65 -8.20 0.68
CA ALA A 2 17.44 -7.57 1.20
C ALA A 2 16.44 -7.41 0.04
N ASP A 3 15.20 -7.81 0.26
CA ASP A 3 14.12 -7.63 -0.71
C ASP A 3 13.78 -6.13 -0.82
N ASP A 4 13.43 -5.63 -2.01
CA ASP A 4 13.09 -4.22 -2.19
C ASP A 4 11.91 -3.79 -1.30
N ILE A 5 11.01 -4.74 -1.02
CA ILE A 5 9.92 -4.58 -0.06
C ILE A 5 10.46 -4.33 1.35
N ASP A 6 11.39 -5.17 1.84
CA ASP A 6 11.95 -5.03 3.20
C ASP A 6 12.66 -3.69 3.38
N LEU A 7 13.36 -3.24 2.34
CA LEU A 7 14.03 -1.94 2.34
C LEU A 7 13.03 -0.78 2.37
N HIS A 8 11.93 -0.89 1.62
CA HIS A 8 10.85 0.10 1.65
C HIS A 8 10.21 0.17 3.05
N LEU A 9 9.81 -0.98 3.61
CA LEU A 9 9.24 -1.08 4.96
C LEU A 9 10.17 -0.45 6.00
N GLY A 10 11.48 -0.76 5.92
CA GLY A 10 12.50 -0.22 6.80
C GLY A 10 12.64 1.31 6.71
N ARG A 11 12.55 1.88 5.50
CA ARG A 11 12.56 3.33 5.28
C ARG A 11 11.31 4.00 5.88
N ARG A 12 10.12 3.44 5.67
CA ARG A 12 8.85 3.95 6.24
C ARG A 12 8.89 3.92 7.76
N LEU A 13 9.38 2.82 8.34
CA LEU A 13 9.60 2.65 9.77
C LEU A 13 10.52 3.73 10.34
N ARG A 14 11.72 3.89 9.76
CA ARG A 14 12.71 4.89 10.18
C ARG A 14 12.16 6.31 10.09
N ARG A 15 11.47 6.63 9.00
CA ARG A 15 10.86 7.95 8.78
C ARG A 15 9.84 8.26 9.86
N ARG A 16 8.89 7.36 10.12
CA ARG A 16 7.83 7.59 11.11
C ARG A 16 8.39 7.69 12.52
N ARG A 17 9.32 6.79 12.90
CA ARG A 17 9.99 6.85 14.20
C ARG A 17 10.65 8.21 14.44
N ARG A 18 11.37 8.75 13.43
CA ARG A 18 12.02 10.06 13.52
C ARG A 18 11.03 11.21 13.64
N LEU A 19 9.89 11.15 12.94
CA LEU A 19 8.84 12.16 13.07
C LEU A 19 8.24 12.21 14.48
N LEU A 20 8.20 11.07 15.17
CA LEU A 20 7.79 10.98 16.57
C LEU A 20 8.92 11.31 17.57
N GLY A 21 10.11 11.67 17.09
CA GLY A 21 11.26 11.97 17.95
C GLY A 21 11.83 10.76 18.71
N LEU A 22 11.43 9.54 18.34
CA LEU A 22 11.82 8.32 19.03
C LEU A 22 13.20 7.85 18.60
N THR A 23 14.01 7.38 19.54
CA THR A 23 15.23 6.60 19.27
C THR A 23 14.89 5.15 18.91
N GLN A 24 15.82 4.42 18.28
CA GLN A 24 15.62 3.00 18.00
C GLN A 24 15.41 2.17 19.27
N GLN A 25 16.08 2.53 20.37
CA GLN A 25 15.94 1.86 21.65
C GLN A 25 14.55 2.11 22.28
N GLN A 26 14.03 3.34 22.21
CA GLN A 26 12.69 3.65 22.69
C GLN A 26 11.61 2.87 21.94
N LEU A 27 11.69 2.85 20.60
CA LEU A 27 10.75 2.06 19.79
C LEU A 27 10.86 0.56 20.08
N ALA A 28 12.08 0.05 20.26
CA ALA A 28 12.32 -1.34 20.60
C ALA A 28 11.67 -1.73 21.94
N VAL A 29 11.75 -0.84 22.94
CA VAL A 29 11.10 -1.03 24.25
C VAL A 29 9.58 -1.05 24.11
N GLN A 30 8.99 -0.12 23.35
CA GLN A 30 7.53 -0.08 23.11
C GLN A 30 7.01 -1.35 22.44
N VAL A 31 7.78 -1.92 21.50
CA VAL A 31 7.40 -3.13 20.75
C VAL A 31 7.80 -4.43 21.47
N GLY A 32 8.61 -4.34 22.53
CA GLY A 32 9.10 -5.50 23.28
C GLY A 32 10.15 -6.33 22.53
N ILE A 33 11.03 -5.68 21.77
CA ILE A 33 12.13 -6.35 21.03
C ILE A 33 13.49 -5.71 21.32
N ARG A 34 14.57 -6.31 20.84
CA ARG A 34 15.94 -5.76 21.00
C ARG A 34 16.15 -4.58 20.04
N PHE A 35 16.90 -3.55 20.46
CA PHE A 35 17.20 -2.38 19.63
C PHE A 35 17.88 -2.75 18.30
N GLN A 36 18.77 -3.74 18.32
CA GLN A 36 19.45 -4.25 17.13
C GLN A 36 18.46 -4.79 16.09
N GLN A 37 17.32 -5.31 16.54
CA GLN A 37 16.28 -5.79 15.64
C GLN A 37 15.60 -4.63 14.92
N ILE A 38 15.30 -3.52 15.62
CA ILE A 38 14.81 -2.30 14.97
C ILE A 38 15.81 -1.78 13.95
N GLN A 39 17.12 -1.76 14.29
CA GLN A 39 18.16 -1.37 13.33
C GLN A 39 18.16 -2.26 12.09
N LYS A 40 18.08 -3.59 12.27
CA LYS A 40 18.01 -4.56 11.16
C LYS A 40 16.75 -4.42 10.31
N TYR A 41 15.62 -4.06 10.92
CA TYR A 41 14.40 -3.73 10.20
C TYR A 41 14.55 -2.43 9.39
N GLU A 42 15.10 -1.37 9.98
CA GLU A 42 15.27 -0.09 9.30
C GLU A 42 16.21 -0.15 8.09
N CYS A 43 17.22 -1.03 8.11
CA CYS A 43 18.12 -1.22 6.98
C CYS A 43 17.68 -2.35 6.02
N GLY A 44 16.54 -3.00 6.27
CA GLY A 44 16.03 -4.12 5.46
C GLY A 44 16.86 -5.40 5.56
N ALA A 45 17.80 -5.49 6.51
CA ALA A 45 18.61 -6.69 6.71
C ALA A 45 17.79 -7.89 7.22
N ASN A 46 16.70 -7.61 7.95
CA ASN A 46 15.77 -8.61 8.43
C ASN A 46 14.35 -8.33 7.91
N ARG A 47 13.68 -9.40 7.46
CA ARG A 47 12.24 -9.40 7.15
C ARG A 47 11.40 -9.12 8.38
N ILE A 48 10.36 -8.30 8.21
CA ILE A 48 9.37 -8.02 9.24
C ILE A 48 8.17 -8.95 9.02
N SER A 49 7.82 -9.77 10.00
CA SER A 49 6.61 -10.60 9.91
C SER A 49 5.35 -9.74 10.01
N ALA A 50 4.22 -10.20 9.44
CA ALA A 50 2.96 -9.47 9.49
C ALA A 50 2.52 -9.09 10.92
N ALA A 51 2.64 -10.03 11.87
CA ALA A 51 2.35 -9.77 13.28
C ALA A 51 3.25 -8.68 13.87
N ARG A 52 4.52 -8.63 13.47
CA ARG A 52 5.44 -7.59 13.95
C ARG A 52 5.17 -6.24 13.31
N LEU A 53 4.78 -6.24 12.03
CA LEU A 53 4.40 -5.02 11.31
C LEU A 53 3.16 -4.38 11.94
N TRP A 54 2.19 -5.19 12.39
CA TRP A 54 1.03 -4.70 13.16
C TRP A 54 1.45 -4.00 14.45
N GLN A 55 2.28 -4.64 15.28
CA GLN A 55 2.77 -4.07 16.54
C GLN A 55 3.56 -2.78 16.32
N LEU A 56 4.36 -2.72 15.24
CA LEU A 56 5.08 -1.51 14.86
C LEU A 56 4.12 -0.39 14.45
N ALA A 57 3.03 -0.71 13.75
CA ALA A 57 2.01 0.25 13.35
C ALA A 57 1.31 0.87 14.57
N GLU A 58 0.97 0.04 15.56
CA GLU A 58 0.40 0.48 16.84
C GLU A 58 1.39 1.39 17.60
N ALA A 59 2.64 0.95 17.78
CA ALA A 59 3.66 1.73 18.50
C ALA A 59 4.00 3.07 17.81
N LEU A 60 3.80 3.16 16.49
CA LEU A 60 4.06 4.37 15.69
C LEU A 60 2.79 5.19 15.42
N GLU A 61 1.65 4.80 15.99
CA GLU A 61 0.36 5.47 15.82
C GLU A 61 0.03 5.70 14.34
N THR A 62 0.10 4.63 13.55
CA THR A 62 -0.20 4.64 12.11
C THR A 62 -1.00 3.40 11.71
N PRO A 63 -1.85 3.46 10.67
CA PRO A 63 -2.42 2.27 10.08
C PRO A 63 -1.32 1.41 9.43
N VAL A 64 -1.48 0.08 9.41
CA VAL A 64 -0.49 -0.84 8.78
C VAL A 64 -0.26 -0.50 7.30
N ALA A 65 -1.29 -0.01 6.61
CA ALA A 65 -1.20 0.45 5.22
C ALA A 65 -0.09 1.50 4.99
N TYR A 66 0.21 2.32 6.00
CA TYR A 66 1.27 3.34 5.95
C TYR A 66 2.64 2.75 5.53
N PHE A 67 2.93 1.51 5.89
CA PHE A 67 4.21 0.89 5.54
C PHE A 67 4.32 0.54 4.06
N TYR A 68 3.20 0.48 3.33
CA TYR A 68 3.13 0.11 1.92
C TYR A 68 2.91 1.32 0.99
N ASP A 69 2.70 2.53 1.52
CA ASP A 69 2.51 3.73 0.69
C ASP A 69 3.75 4.02 -0.16
N GLY A 70 3.55 4.11 -1.47
CA GLY A 70 4.64 4.31 -2.44
C GLY A 70 5.48 3.05 -2.67
N LEU A 71 5.02 1.87 -2.23
CA LEU A 71 5.71 0.62 -2.52
C LEU A 71 5.66 0.27 -4.01
N ALA A 72 4.53 0.50 -4.69
CA ALA A 72 4.40 0.28 -6.13
C ALA A 72 5.45 1.08 -6.92
N GLU A 73 5.61 2.37 -6.61
CA GLU A 73 6.63 3.25 -7.21
C GLU A 73 8.06 2.83 -6.84
N ALA A 74 8.26 2.26 -5.65
CA ALA A 74 9.58 1.79 -5.21
C ALA A 74 10.00 0.47 -5.88
N LEU A 75 9.04 -0.37 -6.26
CA LEU A 75 9.25 -1.62 -6.98
C LEU A 75 9.32 -1.41 -8.51
N ASP A 76 8.59 -0.43 -9.04
CA ASP A 76 8.59 -0.06 -10.46
C ASP A 76 9.69 0.96 -10.79
N LYS A 77 10.96 0.56 -10.64
CA LYS A 77 12.07 1.37 -11.19
C LYS A 77 12.16 1.32 -12.71
N ASP A 78 11.53 0.34 -13.35
CA ASP A 78 11.49 0.14 -14.81
C ASP A 78 10.08 -0.14 -15.37
N ALA A 79 9.03 -0.21 -14.54
CA ALA A 79 7.69 -0.51 -15.03
C ALA A 79 6.86 0.78 -15.22
N ALA A 80 6.21 0.85 -16.37
CA ALA A 80 5.18 1.85 -16.65
C ALA A 80 4.16 1.84 -15.49
N PRO A 81 3.71 3.02 -15.03
CA PRO A 81 2.93 3.16 -13.80
C PRO A 81 1.82 2.12 -13.75
N ILE A 82 1.73 1.39 -12.63
CA ILE A 82 0.61 0.48 -12.35
C ILE A 82 -0.69 1.27 -12.54
N LYS A 83 -1.35 1.03 -13.68
CA LYS A 83 -2.60 1.69 -14.09
C LYS A 83 -3.72 1.54 -13.06
N GLY A 84 -3.57 0.67 -12.06
CA GLY A 84 -4.49 0.54 -10.93
C GLY A 84 -4.56 1.77 -10.02
N GLY A 85 -3.46 2.49 -9.80
CA GLY A 85 -3.46 3.72 -8.99
C GLY A 85 -4.11 4.91 -9.72
N GLU A 86 -3.88 5.02 -11.03
CA GLU A 86 -4.51 6.05 -11.87
C GLU A 86 -6.02 5.85 -12.04
N VAL A 87 -6.50 4.60 -12.03
CA VAL A 87 -7.94 4.28 -12.11
C VAL A 87 -8.70 4.89 -10.94
N PHE A 88 -8.15 4.86 -9.72
CA PHE A 88 -8.78 5.48 -8.54
C PHE A 88 -8.50 6.98 -8.39
N SER A 89 -7.55 7.53 -9.15
CA SER A 89 -7.22 8.98 -9.14
C SER A 89 -8.13 9.80 -10.07
N ARG A 90 -8.85 9.13 -10.99
CA ARG A 90 -9.85 9.79 -11.83
C ARG A 90 -11.15 9.93 -11.06
N LYS A 91 -11.52 11.17 -10.73
CA LYS A 91 -12.81 11.54 -10.13
C LYS A 91 -13.99 10.83 -10.80
N GLU A 92 -13.96 10.71 -12.12
CA GLU A 92 -14.96 10.00 -12.92
C GLU A 92 -15.12 8.52 -12.54
N THR A 93 -14.04 7.80 -12.23
CA THR A 93 -14.12 6.39 -11.82
C THR A 93 -14.78 6.25 -10.45
N LEU A 94 -14.45 7.14 -9.52
CA LEU A 94 -15.05 7.12 -8.18
C LEU A 94 -16.54 7.46 -8.25
N ASP A 95 -16.91 8.48 -9.03
CA ASP A 95 -18.30 8.87 -9.27
C ASP A 95 -19.07 7.70 -9.92
N LEU A 96 -18.46 6.97 -10.86
CA LEU A 96 -19.06 5.79 -11.49
C LEU A 96 -19.25 4.63 -10.50
N ILE A 97 -18.24 4.33 -9.66
CA ILE A 97 -18.32 3.28 -8.64
C ILE A 97 -19.41 3.62 -7.62
N GLN A 98 -19.47 4.88 -7.17
CA GLN A 98 -20.49 5.34 -6.23
C GLN A 98 -21.90 5.23 -6.83
N ALA A 99 -22.09 5.69 -8.08
CA ALA A 99 -23.35 5.54 -8.79
C ALA A 99 -23.73 4.06 -8.97
N TYR A 100 -22.77 3.19 -9.31
CA TYR A 100 -23.00 1.75 -9.51
C TYR A 100 -23.55 1.04 -8.28
N TYR A 101 -23.07 1.39 -7.08
CA TYR A 101 -23.57 0.82 -5.82
C TYR A 101 -24.97 1.33 -5.43
N GLN A 102 -25.40 2.48 -5.94
CA GLN A 102 -26.74 3.02 -5.72
C GLN A 102 -27.80 2.39 -6.64
N LEU A 103 -27.39 1.61 -7.65
CA LEU A 103 -28.31 0.97 -8.58
C LEU A 103 -28.83 -0.36 -8.07
N ASP A 104 -30.09 -0.65 -8.39
CA ASP A 104 -30.70 -1.98 -8.25
C ASP A 104 -30.12 -3.00 -9.24
N GLU A 105 -30.37 -4.28 -8.98
CA GLU A 105 -29.77 -5.42 -9.70
C GLU A 105 -29.99 -5.36 -11.23
N ARG A 106 -31.20 -4.98 -11.67
CA ARG A 106 -31.55 -4.90 -13.10
C ARG A 106 -30.77 -3.78 -13.83
N PRO A 107 -30.79 -2.51 -13.38
CA PRO A 107 -29.96 -1.46 -13.97
C PRO A 107 -28.46 -1.77 -13.93
N ARG A 108 -27.98 -2.33 -12.81
CA ARG A 108 -26.56 -2.68 -12.63
C ARG A 108 -26.07 -3.66 -13.68
N ARG A 109 -26.87 -4.69 -13.97
CA ARG A 109 -26.55 -5.71 -14.98
C ARG A 109 -26.52 -5.13 -16.39
N ARG A 110 -27.48 -4.26 -16.73
CA ARG A 110 -27.48 -3.54 -18.02
C ARG A 110 -26.26 -2.64 -18.20
N LEU A 111 -25.84 -1.95 -17.14
CA LEU A 111 -24.64 -1.09 -17.16
C LEU A 111 -23.38 -1.92 -17.39
N LEU A 112 -23.29 -3.10 -16.75
CA LEU A 112 -22.20 -4.04 -16.96
C LEU A 112 -22.17 -4.58 -18.40
N ASP A 113 -23.33 -4.93 -18.96
CA ASP A 113 -23.44 -5.42 -20.33
C ASP A 113 -23.03 -4.35 -21.35
N LEU A 114 -23.43 -3.08 -21.12
CA LEU A 114 -23.00 -1.92 -21.91
C LEU A 114 -21.49 -1.69 -21.82
N ALA A 115 -20.92 -1.73 -20.61
CA ALA A 115 -19.48 -1.57 -20.43
C ALA A 115 -18.69 -2.66 -21.15
N LYS A 116 -19.19 -3.90 -21.14
CA LYS A 116 -18.59 -5.03 -21.88
C LYS A 116 -18.72 -4.87 -23.39
N SER A 117 -19.86 -4.39 -23.90
CA SER A 117 -20.03 -4.19 -25.34
C SER A 117 -19.11 -3.09 -25.88
N LEU A 118 -18.88 -2.02 -25.11
CA LEU A 118 -17.95 -0.95 -25.49
C LEU A 118 -16.48 -1.40 -25.52
N HIS A 119 -16.13 -2.48 -24.80
CA HIS A 119 -14.78 -3.05 -24.83
C HIS A 119 -14.54 -3.94 -26.07
N ALA A 120 -15.60 -4.52 -26.64
CA ALA A 120 -15.50 -5.43 -27.78
C ALA A 120 -15.28 -4.72 -29.13
N ASP A 121 -15.59 -3.42 -29.22
CA ASP A 121 -15.50 -2.63 -30.45
C ASP A 121 -14.08 -2.09 -30.74
N GLY A 122 -13.09 -2.52 -29.94
CA GLY A 122 -11.69 -2.07 -30.01
C GLY A 122 -10.67 -3.14 -30.44
N ALA A 123 -11.10 -4.33 -30.90
CA ALA A 123 -10.18 -5.34 -31.41
C ALA A 123 -9.90 -5.09 -32.91
N PRO A 124 -8.68 -4.69 -33.32
CA PRO A 124 -8.35 -4.57 -34.73
C PRO A 124 -8.25 -5.97 -35.37
N ALA A 125 -8.85 -6.11 -36.55
CA ALA A 125 -8.60 -7.21 -37.48
C ALA A 125 -7.21 -7.11 -38.11
#